data_AF-A0A7K1JMP2-F1
#
_entry.id   AF-A0A7K1JMP2-F1
#
_cell.length_a   1.000
_cell.length_b   1.000
_cell.length_c   1.000
_cell.angle_alpha   90.00
_cell.angle_beta   90.00
_cell.angle_gamma   90.00
#
_symmetry.space_group_name_H-M   'P 1'
#
loop_
_entity.id
_entity.type
_entity.pdbx_description
1 polymer ?
#
loop_
_entity_poly.entity_id
_entity_poly.type
_entity_poly.pdbx_seq_one_letter_code
_entity_poly.pdbx_strand_id
1 'polypeptide(L)'
;PDVLHWLGIRRIHRLVSMSNMKYDAITGSGIEVVERVNIPDDLIPADARVEIDAKTAAGYFTPGPVPDADELKIAKGRGLMP
;
A
#
# COMPACT_ATOMS: atom_id res chain seq x y z
N PRO A 1 0.34 13.13 -20.68
CA PRO A 1 -0.11 13.90 -19.49
C PRO A 1 -1.15 13.10 -18.71
N ASP A 2 -0.82 12.66 -17.49
CA ASP A 2 -1.77 11.98 -16.61
C ASP A 2 -2.78 12.97 -15.99
N VAL A 3 -3.78 12.42 -15.27
CA VAL A 3 -4.84 13.21 -14.65
C VAL A 3 -4.31 14.24 -13.64
N LEU A 4 -3.22 13.96 -12.93
CA LEU A 4 -2.66 14.88 -11.95
C LEU A 4 -2.04 16.09 -12.64
N HIS A 5 -1.31 15.84 -13.72
CA HIS A 5 -0.77 16.90 -14.58
C HIS A 5 -1.86 17.70 -15.28
N TRP A 6 -2.93 17.04 -15.73
CA TRP A 6 -4.07 17.72 -16.34
C TRP A 6 -4.78 18.65 -15.35
N LEU A 7 -4.88 18.24 -14.08
CA LEU A 7 -5.39 19.06 -12.99
C LEU A 7 -4.38 20.12 -12.49
N GLY A 8 -3.18 20.19 -13.08
CA GLY A 8 -2.15 21.15 -12.68
C GLY A 8 -1.52 20.87 -11.31
N ILE A 9 -1.63 19.64 -10.80
CA ILE A 9 -1.04 19.24 -9.52
C ILE A 9 0.48 19.20 -9.66
N ARG A 10 1.17 19.92 -8.77
CA ARG A 10 2.64 19.95 -8.71
C ARG A 10 3.20 19.44 -7.38
N ARG A 11 2.38 19.44 -6.34
CA ARG A 11 2.75 19.02 -4.98
C ARG A 11 1.57 18.31 -4.32
N ILE A 12 1.85 17.19 -3.69
CA ILE A 12 0.96 16.42 -2.84
C ILE A 12 1.52 16.45 -1.42
N HIS A 13 0.79 17.06 -0.49
CA HIS A 13 1.24 17.15 0.89
C HIS A 13 1.22 15.78 1.58
N ARG A 14 0.15 15.00 1.36
CA ARG A 14 0.00 13.67 1.96
C ARG A 14 -0.46 12.68 0.90
N LEU A 15 0.44 11.82 0.46
CA LEU A 15 0.10 10.70 -0.41
C LEU A 15 -0.25 9.50 0.46
N VAL A 16 -1.55 9.22 0.58
CA VAL A 16 -2.04 8.03 1.26
C VAL A 16 -1.94 6.84 0.31
N SER A 17 -0.78 6.17 0.30
CA SER A 17 -0.54 5.03 -0.58
C SER A 17 0.58 4.14 -0.02
N MET A 18 0.24 2.86 0.12
CA MET A 18 1.26 1.86 0.40
C MET A 18 2.02 1.43 -0.85
N SER A 19 1.63 1.74 -2.10
CA SER A 19 2.29 1.25 -3.33
C SER A 19 3.53 2.03 -3.79
N ASN A 20 4.65 1.32 -4.02
CA ASN A 20 5.93 1.89 -4.47
C ASN A 20 5.80 2.32 -5.93
N MET A 21 5.24 1.46 -6.79
CA MET A 21 4.97 1.82 -8.19
C MET A 21 4.16 3.12 -8.33
N LYS A 22 3.16 3.35 -7.45
CA LYS A 22 2.39 4.60 -7.48
C LYS A 22 3.23 5.79 -7.04
N TYR A 23 3.99 5.64 -5.95
CA TYR A 23 4.88 6.69 -5.46
C TYR A 23 5.95 7.08 -6.50
N ASP A 24 6.58 6.07 -7.11
CA ASP A 24 7.64 6.25 -8.10
C ASP A 24 7.10 6.89 -9.38
N ALA A 25 5.91 6.51 -9.83
CA ALA A 25 5.27 7.14 -10.99
C ALA A 25 4.92 8.62 -10.73
N ILE A 26 4.44 8.96 -9.53
CA ILE A 26 4.10 10.34 -9.15
C ILE A 26 5.37 11.20 -9.04
N THR A 27 6.35 10.73 -8.28
CA THR A 27 7.60 11.49 -8.06
C THR A 27 8.45 11.55 -9.32
N GLY A 28 8.54 10.46 -10.08
CA GLY A 28 9.25 10.39 -11.35
C GLY A 28 8.62 11.22 -12.47
N SER A 29 7.34 11.58 -12.35
CA SER A 29 6.68 12.52 -13.27
C SER A 29 6.86 14.00 -12.87
N GLY A 30 7.58 14.28 -11.78
CA GLY A 30 7.91 15.65 -11.35
C GLY A 30 6.94 16.26 -10.35
N ILE A 31 6.03 15.45 -9.79
CA ILE A 31 5.14 15.88 -8.71
C ILE A 31 5.83 15.63 -7.37
N GLU A 32 5.97 16.67 -6.55
CA GLU A 32 6.56 16.57 -5.23
C GLU A 32 5.59 15.90 -4.25
N VAL A 33 6.06 14.90 -3.50
CA VAL A 33 5.31 14.28 -2.40
C VAL A 33 6.00 14.61 -1.09
N VAL A 34 5.31 15.34 -0.20
CA VAL A 34 5.90 15.79 1.09
C VAL A 34 5.89 14.66 2.11
N GLU A 35 4.75 14.00 2.30
CA GLU A 35 4.58 12.91 3.25
C GLU A 35 3.91 11.72 2.55
N ARG A 36 4.47 10.53 2.72
CA ARG A 36 3.81 9.28 2.35
C ARG A 36 3.18 8.67 3.59
N VAL A 37 1.86 8.54 3.54
CA VAL A 37 1.05 8.07 4.66
C VAL A 37 0.56 6.66 4.35
N ASN A 38 0.75 5.73 5.29
CA ASN A 38 0.18 4.40 5.17
C ASN A 38 -1.35 4.48 5.33
N ILE A 39 -2.08 3.64 4.58
CA ILE A 39 -3.52 3.52 4.78
C ILE A 39 -3.72 2.91 6.18
N PRO A 40 -4.53 3.52 7.07
CA PRO A 40 -4.83 2.94 8.37
C PRO A 40 -5.44 1.54 8.23
N ASP A 41 -4.99 0.60 9.07
CA ASP A 41 -5.44 -0.80 9.04
C ASP A 41 -6.96 -0.97 9.22
N ASP A 42 -7.60 0.02 9.85
CA ASP A 42 -9.04 0.09 10.09
C ASP A 42 -9.85 0.47 8.84
N LEU A 43 -9.21 1.13 7.87
CA LEU A 43 -9.81 1.52 6.59
C LEU A 43 -9.54 0.49 5.49
N ILE A 44 -8.83 -0.59 5.82
CA ILE A 44 -8.57 -1.70 4.91
C ILE A 44 -9.76 -2.67 5.00
N PRO A 45 -10.56 -2.79 3.93
CA PRO A 45 -11.65 -3.75 3.86
C PRO A 45 -11.11 -5.17 4.11
N ALA A 46 -11.85 -6.00 4.87
CA ALA A 46 -11.38 -7.33 5.27
C ALA A 46 -11.08 -8.28 4.09
N ASP A 47 -11.70 -8.03 2.94
CA ASP A 47 -11.47 -8.68 1.65
C ASP A 47 -10.18 -8.24 0.95
N ALA A 48 -9.63 -7.07 1.29
CA ALA A 48 -8.35 -6.58 0.77
C ALA A 48 -7.14 -7.07 1.61
N ARG A 49 -7.37 -7.76 2.73
CA ARG A 49 -6.32 -8.25 3.64
C ARG A 49 -5.40 -9.27 2.95
N VAL A 50 -5.96 -10.15 2.11
CA VAL A 50 -5.21 -11.16 1.33
C VAL A 50 -4.28 -10.48 0.31
N GLU A 51 -4.70 -9.37 -0.30
CA GLU A 51 -3.84 -8.60 -1.20
C GLU A 51 -2.71 -7.87 -0.48
N ILE A 52 -2.92 -7.47 0.78
CA ILE A 52 -1.91 -6.80 1.60
C ILE A 52 -0.86 -7.80 2.08
N ASP A 53 -1.27 -8.99 2.54
CA ASP A 53 -0.33 -10.05 2.94
C ASP A 53 0.55 -10.50 1.76
N ALA A 54 -0.04 -10.63 0.57
CA ALA A 54 0.69 -10.93 -0.66
C ALA A 54 1.68 -9.81 -1.07
N LYS A 55 1.34 -8.54 -0.79
CA LYS A 55 2.20 -7.38 -1.10
C LYS A 55 3.30 -7.20 -0.04
N THR A 56 3.04 -7.47 1.23
CA THR A 56 4.06 -7.49 2.30
C THR A 56 5.17 -8.51 2.00
N ALA A 57 4.82 -9.71 1.52
CA ALA A 57 5.77 -10.74 1.10
C ALA A 57 6.64 -10.34 -0.12
N ALA A 58 6.25 -9.29 -0.87
CA ALA A 58 6.96 -8.80 -2.05
C ALA A 58 7.83 -7.56 -1.79
N GLY A 59 8.08 -7.19 -0.51
CA GLY A 59 9.05 -6.14 -0.15
C GLY A 59 8.46 -4.74 0.02
N TYR A 60 7.22 -4.65 0.54
CA TYR A 60 6.63 -3.37 0.92
C TYR A 60 7.12 -2.88 2.29
N PHE A 61 7.39 -1.57 2.38
CA PHE A 61 8.00 -0.93 3.54
C PHE A 61 7.06 -0.93 4.76
N THR A 62 7.44 -1.69 5.79
CA THR A 62 6.77 -1.75 7.10
C THR A 62 7.66 -1.08 8.15
N PRO A 63 7.19 -0.07 8.91
CA PRO A 63 7.80 0.29 10.18
C PRO A 63 7.24 -0.64 11.25
N GLY A 64 7.72 -1.87 11.29
CA GLY A 64 7.23 -2.90 12.22
C GLY A 64 7.95 -4.23 12.04
N PRO A 65 7.88 -5.14 13.04
CA PRO A 65 8.56 -6.43 12.97
C PRO A 65 8.06 -7.22 11.76
N VAL A 66 9.00 -7.66 10.93
CA VAL A 66 8.75 -8.50 9.76
C VAL A 66 8.21 -9.85 10.26
N PRO A 67 6.99 -10.27 9.86
CA PRO A 67 6.46 -11.59 10.24
C PRO A 67 7.35 -12.69 9.65
N ASP A 68 7.66 -13.70 10.45
CA ASP A 68 8.49 -14.84 10.03
C ASP A 68 7.71 -15.78 9.08
N ALA A 69 8.43 -16.60 8.31
CA ALA A 69 7.89 -17.54 7.34
C ALA A 69 6.88 -18.54 7.94
N ASP A 70 6.94 -18.76 9.26
CA ASP A 70 5.99 -19.61 9.98
C ASP A 70 4.68 -18.89 10.35
N GLU A 71 4.67 -17.57 10.51
CA GLU A 71 3.43 -16.79 10.67
C GLU A 71 2.62 -16.70 9.37
N LEU A 72 3.31 -16.66 8.23
CA LEU A 72 2.70 -16.65 6.90
C LEU A 72 1.97 -17.96 6.55
N LYS A 73 2.30 -19.08 7.23
CA LYS A 73 1.61 -20.37 7.04
C LYS A 73 0.28 -20.46 7.78
N ILE A 74 0.02 -19.57 8.72
CA ILE A 74 -1.25 -19.55 9.46
C ILE A 74 -2.30 -18.90 8.55
N ALA A 75 -3.02 -19.72 7.81
CA ALA A 75 -4.14 -19.28 7.00
C ALA A 75 -5.23 -18.64 7.89
N LYS A 76 -5.26 -17.30 7.94
CA LYS A 76 -6.37 -16.52 8.54
C LYS A 76 -7.55 -16.42 7.56
N GLY A 77 -7.92 -17.55 6.96
CA GLY A 77 -9.05 -17.69 6.04
C GLY A 77 -10.22 -18.41 6.72
N ARG A 78 -11.44 -17.93 6.47
CA ARG A 78 -12.69 -18.54 6.94
C ARG A 78 -12.75 -20.03 6.58
N GLY A 79 -13.05 -20.86 7.58
CA GLY A 79 -13.58 -22.21 7.36
C GLY A 79 -14.89 -22.09 6.60
N LEU A 80 -14.86 -22.40 5.31
CA LEU A 80 -16.08 -22.66 4.54
C LEU A 80 -16.54 -24.08 4.88
N MET A 81 -17.47 -24.19 5.83
CA MET A 81 -18.39 -25.33 5.98
C MET A 81 -19.66 -25.01 5.17
N PRO A 82 -20.25 -25.98 4.45
CA PRO A 82 -20.81 -27.20 5.03
C PRO A 82 -20.11 -28.51 4.63
#